data_AF-A0A7K8UIS3-F1
#
_entry.id   AF-A0A7K8UIS3-F1
#
_cell.length_a   1.000
_cell.length_b   1.000
_cell.length_c   1.000
_cell.angle_alpha   90.00
_cell.angle_beta   90.00
_cell.angle_gamma   90.00
#
_symmetry.space_group_name_H-M   'P 1'
#
loop_
_entity.id
_entity.type
_entity.pdbx_description
1 polymer ?
#
loop_
_entity_poly.entity_id
_entity_poly.type
_entity_poly.pdbx_seq_one_letter_code
_entity_poly.pdbx_strand_id
1 'polypeptide(L)'
;PPRSSPGTRAASGRPGPPATAPLRCPRQVRHILCEKHGKAMEAMEKLKSGLRFSEVASQYSEDKARQGGDLGWMTRGSMVGPFQEAAFALPVSSMDKPVYTDPPVKTKFGYHIIMVEGRK
;
A
#
# COMPACT_ATOMS: atom_id res chain seq x y z
N PRO A 1 22.06 37.28 49.90
CA PRO A 1 21.14 37.23 48.72
C PRO A 1 21.91 36.68 47.51
N PRO A 2 21.56 35.48 46.98
CA PRO A 2 22.21 34.90 45.82
C PRO A 2 21.42 35.22 44.54
N ARG A 3 22.09 35.77 43.53
CA ARG A 3 21.62 35.95 42.14
C ARG A 3 22.89 35.95 41.28
N SER A 4 23.07 35.24 40.18
CA SER A 4 22.29 34.25 39.45
C SER A 4 23.31 33.59 38.50
N SER A 5 23.37 32.26 38.45
CA SER A 5 23.60 31.57 37.17
C SER A 5 22.25 31.59 36.43
N PRO A 6 22.13 31.56 35.08
CA PRO A 6 22.75 30.55 34.22
C PRO A 6 23.13 31.02 32.79
N GLY A 7 23.86 30.18 32.05
CA GLY A 7 24.26 30.45 30.66
C GLY A 7 24.35 29.18 29.82
N THR A 8 23.28 28.39 29.83
CA THR A 8 23.08 27.24 28.95
C THR A 8 23.03 27.73 27.49
N ARG A 9 23.98 27.32 26.63
CA ARG A 9 23.80 27.43 25.18
C ARG A 9 23.54 26.04 24.62
N ALA A 10 22.30 25.89 24.19
CA ALA A 10 21.66 24.69 23.74
C ALA A 10 22.40 24.02 22.58
N ALA A 11 22.51 22.70 22.70
CA ALA A 11 22.82 21.81 21.60
C ALA A 11 21.78 21.96 20.48
N SER A 12 22.31 21.91 19.26
CA SER A 12 21.62 21.61 18.01
C SER A 12 20.52 20.57 18.17
N GLY A 13 19.27 21.00 18.01
CA GLY A 13 18.13 20.14 17.80
C GLY A 13 17.17 20.86 16.87
N ARG A 14 17.14 20.45 15.60
CA ARG A 14 15.96 20.68 14.75
C ARG A 14 14.98 19.55 15.10
N PRO A 15 13.92 19.78 15.89
CA PRO A 15 12.81 18.84 15.91
C PRO A 15 12.09 18.98 14.55
N GLY A 16 12.16 17.92 13.74
CA GLY A 16 11.27 17.74 12.60
C GLY A 16 9.79 17.69 13.06
N PRO A 17 8.84 17.88 12.14
CA PRO A 17 7.43 18.14 12.47
C PRO A 17 6.76 16.97 13.23
N PRO A 18 5.61 17.24 13.87
CA PRO A 18 5.20 16.58 15.10
C PRO A 18 4.66 15.17 14.88
N ALA A 19 4.79 14.37 15.93
CA ALA A 19 4.12 13.10 16.11
C ALA A 19 2.59 13.30 16.13
N THR A 20 1.96 13.17 14.97
CA THR A 20 0.50 12.99 14.86
C THR A 20 0.21 12.00 13.73
N ALA A 21 -0.07 10.74 14.09
CA ALA A 21 -1.08 9.85 13.49
C ALA A 21 -0.68 8.37 13.64
N PRO A 22 -1.64 7.49 13.97
CA PRO A 22 -1.36 6.16 14.49
C PRO A 22 -0.87 5.21 13.40
N LEU A 23 0.07 4.33 13.79
CA LEU A 23 0.41 3.06 13.14
C LEU A 23 1.31 3.19 11.90
N ARG A 24 2.64 3.21 12.16
CA ARG A 24 3.71 2.72 11.26
C ARG A 24 3.59 1.21 11.01
N CYS A 25 2.37 0.76 10.75
CA CYS A 25 2.07 -0.64 10.58
C CYS A 25 2.31 -0.99 9.12
N PRO A 26 3.39 -1.73 8.78
CA PRO A 26 3.55 -2.21 7.43
C PRO A 26 2.32 -3.05 7.06
N ARG A 27 1.84 -2.86 5.84
CA ARG A 27 0.77 -3.68 5.27
C ARG A 27 1.39 -4.63 4.26
N GLN A 28 1.02 -5.89 4.36
CA GLN A 28 1.32 -6.83 3.30
C GLN A 28 0.30 -6.58 2.18
N VAL A 29 0.79 -6.02 1.07
CA VAL A 29 -0.04 -5.61 -0.05
C VAL A 29 0.33 -6.44 -1.26
N ARG A 30 -0.70 -6.88 -1.98
CA ARG A 30 -0.60 -7.50 -3.28
C ARG A 30 -1.30 -6.60 -4.29
N HIS A 31 -0.74 -6.47 -5.49
CA HIS A 31 -1.37 -5.70 -6.55
C HIS A 31 -1.35 -6.36 -7.91
N ILE A 32 -2.21 -5.90 -8.80
CA ILE A 32 -2.17 -6.21 -10.23
C ILE A 32 -2.10 -4.88 -10.93
N LEU A 33 -0.91 -4.54 -11.43
CA LEU A 33 -0.75 -3.44 -12.38
C LEU A 33 -1.11 -3.91 -13.79
N CYS A 34 -2.01 -3.18 -14.46
CA CYS A 34 -2.26 -3.31 -15.89
C CYS A 34 -2.27 -1.91 -16.53
N GLU A 35 -1.45 -1.69 -17.55
CA GLU A 35 -1.45 -0.44 -18.31
C GLU A 35 -2.74 -0.28 -19.13
N LYS A 36 -3.29 -1.41 -19.61
CA LYS A 36 -4.51 -1.46 -20.42
C LYS A 36 -5.75 -1.70 -19.56
N HIS A 37 -6.78 -0.88 -19.76
CA HIS A 37 -8.09 -1.05 -19.11
C HIS A 37 -8.73 -2.41 -19.45
N GLY A 38 -8.59 -2.89 -20.68
CA GLY A 38 -9.11 -4.21 -21.09
C GLY A 38 -8.53 -5.35 -20.24
N LYS A 39 -7.21 -5.39 -20.07
CA LYS A 39 -6.54 -6.40 -19.20
C LYS A 39 -7.01 -6.31 -17.75
N ALA A 40 -7.19 -5.08 -17.23
CA ALA A 40 -7.67 -4.89 -15.86
C ALA A 40 -9.10 -5.41 -15.66
N MET A 41 -9.97 -5.23 -16.67
CA MET A 41 -11.34 -5.74 -16.65
C MET A 41 -11.36 -7.27 -16.74
N GLU A 42 -10.53 -7.88 -17.60
CA GLU A 42 -10.40 -9.34 -17.65
C GLU A 42 -9.87 -9.90 -16.32
N ALA A 43 -8.86 -9.27 -15.72
CA ALA A 43 -8.34 -9.66 -14.42
C ALA A 43 -9.44 -9.62 -13.33
N MET A 44 -10.28 -8.58 -13.35
CA MET A 44 -11.45 -8.45 -12.48
C MET A 44 -12.45 -9.60 -12.68
N GLU A 45 -12.77 -9.96 -13.92
CA GLU A 45 -13.66 -11.09 -14.20
C GLU A 45 -13.10 -12.41 -13.69
N LYS A 46 -11.79 -12.62 -13.83
CA LYS A 46 -11.11 -13.81 -13.28
C LYS A 46 -11.19 -13.85 -11.75
N LEU A 47 -10.96 -12.72 -11.09
CA LEU A 47 -11.12 -12.59 -9.63
C LEU A 47 -12.56 -12.89 -9.19
N LYS A 48 -13.56 -12.36 -9.91
CA LYS A 48 -14.99 -12.62 -9.67
C LYS A 48 -15.39 -14.07 -9.91
N SER A 49 -14.70 -14.76 -10.83
CA SER A 49 -14.86 -16.19 -11.08
C SER A 49 -14.30 -17.07 -9.95
N GLY A 50 -13.65 -16.49 -8.93
CA GLY A 50 -13.05 -17.22 -7.83
C GLY A 50 -11.61 -17.68 -8.08
N LEU A 51 -10.95 -17.16 -9.12
CA LEU A 51 -9.52 -17.42 -9.33
C LEU A 51 -8.70 -16.70 -8.26
N ARG A 52 -7.57 -17.32 -7.88
CA ARG A 52 -6.66 -16.72 -6.90
C ARG A 52 -6.02 -15.46 -7.47
N PHE A 53 -5.92 -14.43 -6.64
CA PHE A 53 -5.26 -13.17 -7.02
C PHE A 53 -3.85 -13.38 -7.54
N SER A 54 -3.09 -14.31 -6.95
CA SER A 54 -1.73 -14.66 -7.42
C SER A 54 -1.72 -15.19 -8.85
N GLU A 55 -2.71 -16.00 -9.26
CA GLU A 55 -2.80 -16.56 -10.62
C GLU A 55 -3.14 -15.46 -11.62
N VAL A 56 -4.12 -14.63 -11.28
CA VAL A 56 -4.53 -13.49 -12.11
C VAL A 56 -3.38 -12.51 -12.24
N ALA A 57 -2.68 -12.19 -11.15
CA ALA A 57 -1.52 -11.32 -11.19
C ALA A 57 -0.38 -11.90 -12.03
N SER A 58 -0.10 -13.20 -11.96
CA SER A 58 0.92 -13.84 -12.78
C SER A 58 0.61 -13.77 -14.29
N GLN A 59 -0.67 -13.78 -14.66
CA GLN A 59 -1.10 -13.73 -16.07
C GLN A 59 -1.30 -12.31 -16.60
N TYR A 60 -1.88 -11.42 -15.79
CA TYR A 60 -2.34 -10.10 -16.22
C TYR A 60 -1.45 -8.97 -15.72
N SER A 61 -0.72 -9.16 -14.63
CA SER A 61 0.06 -8.06 -14.06
C SER A 61 1.32 -7.77 -14.87
N GLU A 62 1.60 -6.48 -15.05
CA GLU A 62 2.84 -5.96 -15.62
C GLU A 62 3.88 -5.64 -14.56
N ASP A 63 3.50 -5.69 -13.27
CA ASP A 63 4.42 -5.54 -12.14
C ASP A 63 4.35 -6.75 -11.20
N LYS A 64 5.50 -7.23 -10.74
CA LYS A 64 5.61 -8.37 -9.80
C LYS A 64 4.81 -9.62 -10.21
N ALA A 65 4.52 -9.82 -11.50
CA ALA A 65 3.79 -10.98 -12.02
C ALA A 65 4.41 -12.31 -11.57
N ARG A 66 5.74 -12.41 -11.56
CA ARG A 66 6.48 -13.59 -11.06
C ARG A 66 6.22 -13.93 -9.59
N GLN A 67 5.82 -12.95 -8.78
CA GLN A 67 5.46 -13.10 -7.37
C GLN A 67 3.94 -13.13 -7.17
N GLY A 68 3.17 -13.25 -8.26
CA GLY A 68 1.72 -13.11 -8.24
C GLY A 68 1.27 -11.73 -7.76
N GLY A 69 2.05 -10.68 -8.05
CA GLY A 69 1.71 -9.32 -7.65
C GLY A 69 2.03 -9.00 -6.19
N ASP A 70 2.71 -9.88 -5.44
CA ASP A 70 3.07 -9.62 -4.05
C ASP A 70 4.14 -8.53 -3.97
N LEU A 71 3.81 -7.42 -3.30
CA LEU A 71 4.77 -6.36 -2.95
C LEU A 71 5.43 -6.64 -1.60
N GLY A 72 4.89 -7.59 -0.83
CA GLY A 72 5.28 -7.84 0.54
C GLY A 72 4.87 -6.70 1.47
N TRP A 73 5.68 -6.48 2.50
CA TRP A 73 5.41 -5.51 3.56
C TRP A 73 5.76 -4.10 3.13
N MET A 74 4.74 -3.31 2.82
CA MET A 74 4.87 -1.91 2.43
C MET A 74 4.57 -0.95 3.59
N THR A 75 5.46 0.02 3.78
CA THR A 75 5.27 1.12 4.72
C THR A 75 4.61 2.32 4.08
N ARG A 76 3.93 3.13 4.92
CA ARG A 76 3.35 4.41 4.49
C ARG A 76 4.46 5.32 3.94
N GLY A 77 4.32 5.77 2.69
CA GLY A 77 5.27 6.64 1.99
C GLY A 77 6.16 5.94 0.96
N SER A 78 6.15 4.60 0.88
CA SER A 78 6.91 3.84 -0.13
C SER A 78 6.14 3.57 -1.42
N MET A 79 4.87 3.99 -1.49
CA MET A 79 3.94 3.73 -2.59
C MET A 79 3.35 5.03 -3.13
N VAL A 80 2.81 5.00 -4.35
CA VAL A 80 2.12 6.17 -4.92
C VAL A 80 0.89 6.53 -4.10
N GLY A 81 0.63 7.84 -3.94
CA GLY A 81 -0.48 8.37 -3.13
C GLY A 81 -1.82 7.61 -3.29
N PRO A 82 -2.40 7.52 -4.50
CA PRO A 82 -3.68 6.84 -4.69
C PRO A 82 -3.63 5.34 -4.37
N PHE A 83 -2.51 4.69 -4.64
CA PHE A 83 -2.31 3.27 -4.31
C PHE A 83 -2.29 3.07 -2.80
N GLN A 84 -1.52 3.90 -2.10
CA GLN A 84 -1.42 3.85 -0.66
C GLN A 84 -2.77 4.12 -0.02
N GLU A 85 -3.49 5.15 -0.44
CA GLU A 85 -4.81 5.46 0.12
C GLU A 85 -5.77 4.29 -0.02
N ALA A 86 -5.82 3.65 -1.18
CA ALA A 86 -6.60 2.45 -1.41
C ALA A 86 -6.13 1.25 -0.55
N ALA A 87 -4.83 0.98 -0.48
CA ALA A 87 -4.28 -0.10 0.37
C ALA A 87 -4.56 0.13 1.87
N PHE A 88 -4.60 1.38 2.31
CA PHE A 88 -4.90 1.72 3.70
C PHE A 88 -6.41 1.77 3.99
N ALA A 89 -7.22 2.14 3.00
CA ALA A 89 -8.68 2.12 3.06
C ALA A 89 -9.23 0.69 3.06
N LEU A 90 -8.55 -0.23 2.35
CA LEU A 90 -8.90 -1.64 2.36
C LEU A 90 -8.61 -2.26 3.73
N PRO A 91 -9.55 -3.04 4.31
CA PRO A 91 -9.25 -3.87 5.48
C PRO A 91 -8.33 -5.03 5.07
N VAL A 92 -7.65 -5.61 6.07
CA VAL A 92 -6.93 -6.87 5.87
C VAL A 92 -7.96 -7.95 5.55
N SER A 93 -7.68 -8.72 4.51
CA SER A 93 -8.59 -9.74 3.99
C SER A 93 -7.89 -11.08 3.86
N SER A 94 -8.67 -12.15 3.89
CA SER A 94 -8.19 -13.53 3.82
C SER A 94 -8.62 -14.18 2.51
N MET A 95 -7.98 -15.30 2.15
CA MET A 95 -8.23 -16.01 0.87
C MET A 95 -9.70 -16.40 0.66
N ASP A 96 -10.48 -16.59 1.72
CA ASP A 96 -11.93 -16.87 1.67
C ASP A 96 -12.79 -15.66 1.29
N LYS A 97 -12.34 -14.44 1.62
CA LYS A 97 -13.02 -13.18 1.31
C LYS A 97 -11.98 -12.14 0.92
N PRO A 98 -11.32 -12.28 -0.25
CA PRO A 98 -10.32 -11.33 -0.68
C PRO A 98 -11.00 -9.99 -0.93
N VAL A 99 -10.59 -8.96 -0.19
CA VAL A 99 -11.08 -7.60 -0.38
C VAL A 99 -10.05 -6.89 -1.23
N TYR A 100 -10.44 -6.61 -2.47
CA TYR A 100 -9.66 -5.86 -3.42
C TYR A 100 -10.37 -4.58 -3.82
N THR A 101 -9.63 -3.62 -4.38
CA THR A 101 -10.23 -2.40 -4.92
C THR A 101 -11.03 -2.69 -6.19
N ASP A 102 -12.34 -2.48 -6.11
CA ASP A 102 -13.27 -2.41 -7.24
C ASP A 102 -13.96 -1.04 -7.22
N PRO A 103 -13.69 -0.16 -8.20
CA PRO A 103 -12.91 -0.33 -9.43
C PRO A 103 -11.37 -0.28 -9.24
N PRO A 104 -10.57 -0.69 -10.25
CA PRO A 104 -9.10 -0.61 -10.20
C PRO A 104 -8.62 0.84 -10.01
N VAL A 105 -7.61 1.03 -9.17
CA VAL A 105 -7.02 2.33 -8.87
C VAL A 105 -6.20 2.82 -10.05
N LYS A 106 -6.62 3.92 -10.67
CA LYS A 106 -5.86 4.57 -11.73
C LYS A 106 -4.68 5.35 -11.16
N THR A 107 -3.48 5.05 -11.60
CA THR A 107 -2.26 5.78 -11.27
C THR A 107 -1.53 6.18 -12.57
N LYS A 108 -0.35 6.81 -12.44
CA LYS A 108 0.50 7.14 -13.57
C LYS A 108 1.01 5.93 -14.35
N PHE A 109 1.03 4.75 -13.72
CA PHE A 109 1.47 3.50 -14.33
C PHE A 109 0.34 2.74 -15.01
N GLY A 110 -0.93 3.10 -14.77
CA GLY A 110 -2.09 2.37 -15.29
C GLY A 110 -3.11 2.07 -14.21
N TYR A 111 -3.76 0.92 -14.31
CA TYR A 111 -4.79 0.43 -13.41
C TYR A 111 -4.19 -0.56 -12.42
N HIS A 112 -4.40 -0.31 -11.13
CA HIS A 112 -3.93 -1.16 -10.05
C HIS A 112 -5.10 -1.76 -9.30
N ILE A 113 -5.20 -3.08 -9.31
CA ILE A 113 -6.08 -3.78 -8.37
C ILE A 113 -5.25 -4.06 -7.14
N ILE A 114 -5.70 -3.64 -5.97
CA ILE A 114 -4.94 -3.71 -4.72
C ILE A 114 -5.68 -4.63 -3.77
N MET A 115 -4.94 -5.51 -3.09
CA MET A 115 -5.45 -6.40 -2.05
C MET A 115 -4.51 -6.34 -0.85
N VAL A 116 -5.08 -6.40 0.35
CA VAL A 116 -4.30 -6.41 1.59
C VAL A 116 -4.45 -7.77 2.25
N GLU A 117 -3.33 -8.49 2.38
CA GLU A 117 -3.28 -9.80 3.03
C GLU A 117 -2.91 -9.69 4.52
N GLY A 118 -2.25 -8.60 4.93
CA GLY A 118 -1.78 -8.45 6.31
C GLY A 118 -1.59 -7.01 6.73
N ARG A 119 -1.73 -6.76 8.04
CA ARG A 119 -1.34 -5.53 8.71
C ARG A 119 -0.65 -5.92 10.01
N LYS A 120 0.54 -5.37 10.25
CA LYS A 120 1.34 -5.65 11.45
C LYS A 120 1.71 -4.35 12.13
#